data_AF-A0A1I2SEA2-F1
#
_entry.id   AF-A0A1I2SEA2-F1
#
_cell.length_a   1.000
_cell.length_b   1.000
_cell.length_c   1.000
_cell.angle_alpha   90.00
_cell.angle_beta   90.00
_cell.angle_gamma   90.00
#
_symmetry.space_group_name_H-M   'P 1'
#
loop_
_entity.id
_entity.type
_entity.pdbx_description
1 polymer ?
#
loop_
_entity_poly.entity_id
_entity_poly.type
_entity_poly.pdbx_seq_one_letter_code
_entity_poly.pdbx_strand_id
1 'polypeptide(L)'
;MLNIFDKKSDETIKDDSASRNVTASNQENSMELCSLERRLLCSFDSHSTITTRDDGPTKTLIMSVTTRKDGDNEVTDFLSCEYTSQDNKTEIEKMMEVLSSDLQKSRNKGAKFFVVPQTGLDLYAYIKARPSIEIDMDDLANEIRNSTTKKLRTDFIKNIQVGKKVNIFIAKNSLYNQIAYDMLKAAYTNYANVHFFEIEPEKTGDPITWQNNSIGSYLSIYRSVINIGVGVEGPEPSYTLPLVQTEDKSVISQTASLLMNPLNAREELLEAQAVGHAREMIRVGQKRSLSMEVIEKAIRDMAKEAALYRYDENGWNEFETMAVKSKRIENGLCIVRLPFNDPTLIKNYFTEAHTGLLAIIRDKELYYYGESETVYLLSEEYGWTAKERDIAHKVFDNREAIYELSDMTTKREFIKTINTAIENRSSLRQTYDSISKISKRFNETMGIDMEGQFKLLKYVDAIKDDETRMKSIRRIITETLTPRSPFNPFGELFNHNFFN
;
A
#
# COMPACT_ATOMS: atom_id res chain seq x y z
N MET A 1 -61.75 -6.69 -40.68
CA MET A 1 -61.59 -5.38 -41.35
C MET A 1 -60.37 -4.73 -40.71
N LEU A 2 -59.14 -4.84 -41.25
CA LEU A 2 -58.56 -4.01 -42.35
C LEU A 2 -58.90 -2.53 -42.08
N ASN A 3 -57.98 -1.63 -41.72
CA ASN A 3 -56.80 -1.13 -42.43
C ASN A 3 -56.29 0.10 -41.60
N ILE A 4 -55.11 0.71 -41.71
CA ILE A 4 -53.91 0.62 -42.56
C ILE A 4 -52.83 1.47 -41.85
N PHE A 5 -51.58 1.06 -42.05
CA PHE A 5 -50.34 1.79 -41.76
C PHE A 5 -50.31 3.24 -42.30
N ASP A 6 -49.54 4.12 -41.66
CA ASP A 6 -48.59 4.91 -42.44
C ASP A 6 -47.25 5.07 -41.70
N LYS A 7 -46.19 4.68 -42.42
CA LYS A 7 -44.78 4.81 -42.07
C LYS A 7 -44.25 6.04 -42.81
N LYS A 8 -43.39 6.84 -42.18
CA LYS A 8 -42.23 7.41 -42.87
C LYS A 8 -41.06 7.54 -41.90
N SER A 9 -39.90 7.15 -42.41
CA SER A 9 -38.59 6.98 -41.80
C SER A 9 -37.67 8.17 -42.09
N ASP A 10 -36.50 8.12 -41.42
CA ASP A 10 -35.20 8.76 -41.72
C ASP A 10 -35.01 10.18 -41.14
N GLU A 11 -33.91 10.56 -40.47
CA GLU A 11 -32.54 10.03 -40.42
C GLU A 11 -31.74 10.67 -39.23
N THR A 12 -30.90 9.86 -38.57
CA THR A 12 -29.52 10.08 -38.07
C THR A 12 -29.03 11.26 -37.16
N ILE A 13 -28.41 10.84 -36.03
CA ILE A 13 -27.04 11.19 -35.49
C ILE A 13 -26.87 12.14 -34.27
N LYS A 14 -26.45 11.50 -33.14
CA LYS A 14 -25.41 11.83 -32.10
C LYS A 14 -25.63 13.03 -31.14
N ASP A 15 -25.22 13.05 -29.87
CA ASP A 15 -24.32 12.21 -29.05
C ASP A 15 -24.64 12.39 -27.54
N ASP A 16 -24.37 11.31 -26.78
CA ASP A 16 -23.76 11.21 -25.45
C ASP A 16 -24.20 12.10 -24.25
N SER A 17 -24.74 11.43 -23.23
CA SER A 17 -23.99 11.09 -22.01
C SER A 17 -24.93 10.58 -20.91
N ALA A 18 -24.99 9.26 -20.74
CA ALA A 18 -25.64 8.65 -19.58
C ALA A 18 -24.69 7.67 -18.91
N SER A 19 -24.21 8.12 -17.75
CA SER A 19 -23.58 7.37 -16.67
C SER A 19 -23.94 5.89 -16.61
N ARG A 20 -22.95 5.02 -16.81
CA ARG A 20 -22.98 3.66 -16.26
C ARG A 20 -21.95 3.56 -15.14
N ASN A 21 -22.48 3.39 -13.93
CA ASN A 21 -21.77 2.86 -12.79
C ASN A 21 -21.08 1.56 -13.19
N VAL A 22 -19.76 1.59 -13.27
CA VAL A 22 -18.94 0.38 -13.35
C VAL A 22 -18.64 -0.04 -11.91
N THR A 23 -19.54 -0.81 -11.34
CA THR A 23 -19.18 -1.79 -10.30
C THR A 23 -18.09 -2.67 -10.88
N ALA A 24 -16.93 -2.70 -10.22
CA ALA A 24 -15.83 -3.62 -10.50
C ALA A 24 -16.33 -5.06 -10.43
N SER A 25 -16.72 -5.61 -11.58
CA SER A 25 -17.01 -7.02 -11.75
C SER A 25 -15.68 -7.75 -11.90
N ASN A 26 -15.47 -8.79 -11.09
CA ASN A 26 -14.48 -9.85 -11.27
C ASN A 26 -14.19 -10.07 -12.76
N GLN A 27 -13.08 -9.51 -13.27
CA GLN A 27 -12.56 -9.92 -14.56
C GLN A 27 -12.01 -11.32 -14.34
N GLU A 28 -12.66 -12.30 -14.96
CA GLU A 28 -12.05 -13.62 -15.16
C GLU A 28 -10.68 -13.39 -15.79
N ASN A 29 -9.61 -13.81 -15.11
CA ASN A 29 -8.24 -13.77 -15.62
C ASN A 29 -8.11 -14.78 -16.78
N SER A 30 -8.69 -14.46 -17.93
CA SER A 30 -8.55 -15.21 -19.17
C SER A 30 -7.38 -14.65 -19.98
N MET A 31 -6.42 -15.50 -20.31
CA MET A 31 -5.27 -15.20 -21.16
C MET A 31 -5.49 -15.83 -22.54
N GLU A 32 -5.23 -15.11 -23.63
CA GLU A 32 -5.30 -15.66 -24.98
C GLU A 32 -3.98 -16.34 -25.36
N LEU A 33 -4.02 -17.61 -25.76
CA LEU A 33 -2.87 -18.29 -26.34
C LEU A 33 -2.83 -18.01 -27.84
N CYS A 34 -1.71 -17.49 -28.30
CA CYS A 34 -1.51 -17.14 -29.70
C CYS A 34 -0.38 -17.96 -30.33
N SER A 35 -0.49 -18.24 -31.63
CA SER A 35 0.62 -18.78 -32.41
C SER A 35 1.75 -17.76 -32.55
N LEU A 36 2.91 -18.21 -33.04
CA LEU A 36 4.04 -17.33 -33.40
C LEU A 36 3.64 -16.26 -34.44
N GLU A 37 2.65 -16.54 -35.28
CA GLU A 37 2.06 -15.59 -36.24
C GLU A 37 0.99 -14.67 -35.61
N ARG A 38 0.84 -14.69 -34.28
CA ARG A 38 -0.16 -13.94 -33.52
C ARG A 38 -1.61 -14.29 -33.88
N ARG A 39 -1.87 -15.52 -34.32
CA ARG A 39 -3.25 -16.02 -34.49
C ARG A 39 -3.74 -16.56 -33.16
N LEU A 40 -4.96 -16.19 -32.76
CA LEU A 40 -5.60 -16.76 -31.58
C LEU A 40 -5.78 -18.28 -31.77
N LEU A 41 -5.32 -19.05 -30.78
CA LEU A 41 -5.49 -20.50 -30.72
C LEU A 41 -6.64 -20.87 -29.79
N CYS A 42 -6.56 -20.43 -28.53
CA CYS A 42 -7.61 -20.66 -27.53
C CYS A 42 -7.51 -19.65 -26.38
N SER A 43 -8.57 -19.56 -25.58
CA SER A 43 -8.57 -18.86 -24.29
C SER A 43 -8.08 -19.80 -23.17
N PHE A 44 -7.29 -19.28 -22.25
CA PHE A 44 -6.76 -19.99 -21.10
C PHE A 44 -7.17 -19.27 -19.82
N ASP A 45 -8.18 -19.81 -19.15
CA ASP A 45 -8.85 -19.22 -17.98
C ASP A 45 -8.59 -20.02 -16.69
N SER A 46 -9.27 -19.64 -15.60
CA SER A 46 -9.19 -20.29 -14.28
C SER A 46 -9.62 -21.77 -14.27
N HIS A 47 -10.47 -22.18 -15.22
CA HIS A 47 -11.01 -23.53 -15.33
C HIS A 47 -10.25 -24.39 -16.35
N SER A 48 -9.27 -23.80 -17.03
CA SER A 48 -8.49 -24.46 -18.07
C SER A 48 -7.37 -25.32 -17.48
N THR A 49 -7.12 -26.48 -18.09
CA THR A 49 -6.01 -27.37 -17.70
C THR A 49 -5.07 -27.62 -18.86
N ILE A 50 -3.76 -27.59 -18.59
CA ILE A 50 -2.72 -27.94 -19.56
C ILE A 50 -2.38 -29.40 -19.35
N THR A 51 -2.43 -30.19 -20.42
CA THR A 51 -2.06 -31.60 -20.40
C THR A 51 -1.04 -31.90 -21.48
N THR A 52 -0.11 -32.79 -21.17
CA THR A 52 0.84 -33.35 -22.12
C THR A 52 0.45 -34.81 -22.37
N ARG A 53 0.26 -35.17 -23.64
CA ARG A 53 -0.05 -36.54 -24.07
C ARG A 53 1.04 -37.07 -25.00
N ASP A 54 1.28 -38.37 -24.93
CA ASP A 54 2.21 -39.07 -25.80
C ASP A 54 1.44 -39.87 -26.86
N ASP A 55 1.60 -39.48 -28.12
CA ASP A 55 1.13 -40.23 -29.28
C ASP A 55 2.23 -41.22 -29.71
N GLY A 56 2.30 -42.34 -28.98
CA GLY A 56 3.31 -43.38 -29.18
C GLY A 56 3.44 -43.89 -30.64
N PRO A 57 2.32 -44.08 -31.39
CA PRO A 57 2.38 -44.40 -32.82
C PRO A 57 3.16 -43.42 -33.69
N THR A 58 3.02 -42.12 -33.47
CA THR A 58 3.72 -41.08 -34.24
C THR A 58 5.01 -40.63 -33.56
N LYS A 59 5.31 -41.14 -32.36
CA LYS A 59 6.39 -40.68 -31.49
C LYS A 59 6.35 -39.18 -31.30
N THR A 60 5.19 -38.68 -30.89
CA THR A 60 4.95 -37.24 -30.77
C THR A 60 4.38 -36.91 -29.41
N LEU A 61 5.01 -35.99 -28.70
CA LEU A 61 4.44 -35.38 -27.51
C LEU A 61 3.58 -34.19 -27.94
N ILE A 62 2.34 -34.15 -27.46
CA ILE A 62 1.38 -33.10 -27.79
C ILE A 62 0.94 -32.42 -26.49
N MET A 63 1.05 -31.10 -26.44
CA MET A 63 0.55 -30.31 -25.32
C MET A 63 -0.74 -29.59 -25.72
N SER A 64 -1.74 -29.70 -24.85
CA SER A 64 -3.12 -29.31 -25.12
C SER A 64 -3.67 -28.48 -23.96
N VAL A 65 -4.54 -27.52 -24.27
CA VAL A 65 -5.39 -26.86 -23.28
C VAL A 65 -6.77 -27.46 -23.35
N THR A 66 -7.28 -27.92 -22.20
CA THR A 66 -8.70 -28.25 -22.06
C THR A 66 -9.40 -27.06 -21.44
N THR A 67 -10.37 -26.48 -22.15
CA THR A 67 -11.22 -25.38 -21.67
C THR A 67 -12.64 -25.88 -21.46
N ARG A 68 -13.39 -25.26 -20.55
CA ARG A 68 -14.82 -25.52 -20.40
C ARG A 68 -15.60 -24.46 -21.16
N LYS A 69 -16.35 -24.88 -22.16
CA LYS A 69 -17.20 -24.00 -22.96
C LYS A 69 -18.59 -24.60 -23.03
N ASP A 70 -19.58 -23.86 -22.56
CA ASP A 70 -21.00 -24.24 -22.59
C ASP A 70 -21.32 -25.62 -21.96
N GLY A 71 -20.50 -26.06 -20.99
CA GLY A 71 -20.67 -27.33 -20.27
C GLY A 71 -19.87 -28.52 -20.83
N ASP A 72 -19.29 -28.38 -22.03
CA ASP A 72 -18.41 -29.37 -22.64
C ASP A 72 -16.93 -28.99 -22.52
N ASN A 73 -16.07 -30.02 -22.50
CA ASN A 73 -14.62 -29.84 -22.49
C ASN A 73 -14.12 -29.73 -23.94
N GLU A 74 -13.64 -28.55 -24.33
CA GLU A 74 -12.98 -28.32 -25.62
C GLU A 74 -11.46 -28.47 -25.45
N VAL A 75 -10.86 -29.42 -26.17
CA VAL A 75 -9.42 -29.67 -26.15
C VAL A 75 -8.78 -29.01 -27.38
N THR A 76 -7.86 -28.08 -27.14
CA THR A 76 -7.07 -27.42 -28.19
C THR A 76 -5.60 -27.82 -28.07
N ASP A 77 -5.12 -28.57 -29.05
CA ASP A 77 -3.70 -28.87 -29.20
C ASP A 77 -2.96 -27.63 -29.70
N PHE A 78 -1.86 -27.25 -29.05
CA PHE A 78 -1.13 -26.03 -29.43
C PHE A 78 0.37 -26.22 -29.64
N LEU A 79 0.95 -27.33 -29.15
CA LEU A 79 2.36 -27.68 -29.35
C LEU A 79 2.49 -29.16 -29.67
N SER A 80 3.27 -29.48 -30.70
CA SER A 80 3.58 -30.85 -31.11
C SER A 80 5.08 -31.02 -31.28
N CYS A 81 5.66 -32.02 -30.61
CA CYS A 81 7.09 -32.30 -30.61
C CYS A 81 7.36 -33.77 -30.91
N GLU A 82 7.96 -34.04 -32.07
CA GLU A 82 8.45 -35.38 -32.40
C GLU A 82 9.67 -35.74 -31.55
N TYR A 83 9.73 -37.00 -31.09
CA TYR A 83 10.88 -37.53 -30.36
C TYR A 83 11.49 -38.75 -31.06
N THR A 84 12.81 -38.84 -31.02
CA THR A 84 13.56 -39.90 -31.73
C THR A 84 14.06 -41.00 -30.81
N SER A 85 14.17 -40.72 -29.50
CA SER A 85 14.62 -41.64 -28.45
C SER A 85 13.93 -41.35 -27.11
N GLN A 86 14.07 -42.26 -26.14
CA GLN A 86 13.51 -42.07 -24.80
C GLN A 86 14.18 -40.92 -24.03
N ASP A 87 15.49 -40.71 -24.23
CA ASP A 87 16.22 -39.59 -23.62
C ASP A 87 15.72 -38.25 -24.19
N ASN A 88 15.56 -38.18 -25.52
CA ASN A 88 15.01 -37.01 -26.19
C ASN A 88 13.56 -36.74 -25.78
N LYS A 89 12.74 -37.78 -25.60
CA LYS A 89 11.38 -37.67 -25.04
C LYS A 89 11.41 -37.02 -23.65
N THR A 90 12.28 -37.52 -22.76
CA THR A 90 12.42 -37.01 -21.39
C THR A 90 12.89 -35.55 -21.37
N GLU A 91 13.76 -35.15 -22.29
CA GLU A 91 14.18 -33.75 -22.46
C GLU A 91 13.02 -32.86 -22.90
N ILE A 92 12.24 -33.32 -23.89
CA ILE A 92 11.05 -32.60 -24.39
C ILE A 92 9.99 -32.46 -23.31
N GLU A 93 9.71 -33.53 -22.53
CA GLU A 93 8.77 -33.49 -21.41
C GLU A 93 9.16 -32.41 -20.38
N LYS A 94 10.44 -32.33 -20.00
CA LYS A 94 10.93 -31.27 -19.11
C LYS A 94 10.75 -29.87 -19.70
N MET A 95 11.00 -29.70 -21.00
CA MET A 95 10.78 -28.41 -21.67
C MET A 95 9.28 -28.04 -21.71
N MET A 96 8.39 -29.01 -21.91
CA MET A 96 6.94 -28.78 -21.86
C MET A 96 6.44 -28.48 -20.46
N GLU A 97 6.97 -29.13 -19.42
CA GLU A 97 6.66 -28.82 -18.02
C GLU A 97 7.02 -27.37 -17.67
N VAL A 98 8.19 -26.92 -18.13
CA VAL A 98 8.63 -25.53 -17.98
C VAL A 98 7.64 -24.57 -18.64
N LEU A 99 7.28 -24.82 -19.90
CA LEU A 99 6.31 -23.98 -20.63
C LEU A 99 4.92 -23.99 -19.96
N SER A 100 4.44 -25.14 -19.48
CA SER A 100 3.18 -25.26 -18.73
C SER A 100 3.21 -24.41 -17.45
N SER A 101 4.32 -24.45 -16.71
CA SER A 101 4.52 -23.60 -15.53
C SER A 101 4.47 -22.11 -15.89
N ASP A 102 5.14 -21.72 -16.97
CA ASP A 102 5.19 -20.32 -17.42
C ASP A 102 3.83 -19.81 -17.92
N LEU A 103 3.04 -20.67 -18.57
CA LEU A 103 1.66 -20.38 -18.98
C LEU A 103 0.76 -20.14 -17.76
N GLN A 104 0.79 -21.05 -16.78
CA GLN A 104 0.02 -20.90 -15.54
C GLN A 104 0.36 -19.60 -14.81
N LYS A 105 1.65 -19.27 -14.71
CA LYS A 105 2.11 -18.02 -14.07
C LYS A 105 1.67 -16.80 -14.83
N SER A 106 1.83 -16.78 -16.15
CA SER A 106 1.45 -15.64 -16.99
C SER A 106 -0.05 -15.35 -16.90
N ARG A 107 -0.88 -16.40 -16.84
CA ARG A 107 -2.32 -16.26 -16.57
C ARG A 107 -2.58 -15.67 -15.18
N ASN A 108 -1.92 -16.19 -14.15
CA ASN A 108 -2.08 -15.67 -12.78
C ASN A 108 -1.67 -14.20 -12.66
N LYS A 109 -0.76 -13.72 -13.51
CA LYS A 109 -0.37 -12.31 -13.64
C LYS A 109 -1.35 -11.45 -14.45
N GLY A 110 -2.43 -12.03 -14.98
CA GLY A 110 -3.39 -11.33 -15.82
C GLY A 110 -2.84 -10.95 -17.19
N ALA A 111 -1.84 -11.68 -17.71
CA ALA A 111 -1.37 -11.47 -19.07
C ALA A 111 -2.53 -11.69 -20.05
N LYS A 112 -2.74 -10.72 -20.96
CA LYS A 112 -3.82 -10.81 -21.95
C LYS A 112 -3.50 -11.77 -23.08
N PHE A 113 -2.24 -11.89 -23.46
CA PHE A 113 -1.78 -12.71 -24.58
C PHE A 113 -0.50 -13.44 -24.22
N PHE A 114 -0.36 -14.69 -24.65
CA PHE A 114 0.86 -15.47 -24.54
C PHE A 114 1.13 -16.20 -25.86
N VAL A 115 2.30 -15.94 -26.45
CA VAL A 115 2.70 -16.62 -27.69
C VAL A 115 3.30 -17.98 -27.33
N VAL A 116 2.65 -19.05 -27.79
CA VAL A 116 3.10 -20.42 -27.53
C VAL A 116 3.94 -20.96 -28.71
N PRO A 117 5.00 -21.73 -28.43
CA PRO A 117 5.68 -22.50 -29.45
C PRO A 117 4.73 -23.55 -30.05
N GLN A 118 4.89 -23.86 -31.34
CA GLN A 118 4.03 -24.83 -32.03
C GLN A 118 4.78 -26.12 -32.40
N THR A 119 6.10 -26.05 -32.53
CA THR A 119 6.97 -27.19 -32.83
C THR A 119 8.03 -27.42 -31.75
N GLY A 120 8.69 -28.58 -31.78
CA GLY A 120 9.84 -28.87 -30.91
C GLY A 120 11.01 -27.90 -31.05
N LEU A 121 11.25 -27.37 -32.26
CA LEU A 121 12.27 -26.34 -32.48
C LEU A 121 11.87 -25.00 -31.89
N ASP A 122 10.59 -24.64 -31.98
CA ASP A 122 10.06 -23.43 -31.33
C ASP A 122 10.13 -23.55 -29.81
N LEU A 123 9.83 -24.74 -29.28
CA LEU A 123 9.95 -25.03 -27.85
C LEU A 123 11.41 -24.89 -27.41
N TYR A 124 12.35 -25.46 -28.16
CA TYR A 124 13.77 -25.29 -27.86
C TYR A 124 14.20 -23.82 -27.95
N ALA A 125 13.74 -23.08 -28.96
CA ALA A 125 14.01 -21.65 -29.10
C ALA A 125 13.41 -20.84 -27.94
N TYR A 126 12.21 -21.19 -27.49
CA TYR A 126 11.55 -20.61 -26.31
C TYR A 126 12.38 -20.87 -25.05
N ILE A 127 12.76 -22.12 -24.79
CA ILE A 127 13.56 -22.51 -23.63
C ILE A 127 14.94 -21.84 -23.66
N LYS A 128 15.59 -21.79 -24.82
CA LYS A 128 16.87 -21.08 -25.01
C LYS A 128 16.76 -19.57 -24.78
N ALA A 129 15.59 -19.00 -25.06
CA ALA A 129 15.30 -17.60 -24.79
C ALA A 129 14.93 -17.33 -23.32
N ARG A 130 14.70 -18.36 -22.48
CA ARG A 130 14.45 -18.16 -21.05
C ARG A 130 15.69 -17.58 -20.37
N PRO A 131 15.52 -16.79 -19.29
CA PRO A 131 16.64 -16.35 -18.50
C PRO A 131 17.44 -17.52 -17.95
N SER A 132 18.76 -17.35 -17.96
CA SER A 132 19.68 -18.41 -17.53
C SER A 132 19.54 -18.79 -16.05
N ILE A 133 18.93 -17.94 -15.22
CA ILE A 133 18.70 -18.20 -13.79
C ILE A 133 17.44 -19.06 -13.64
N GLU A 134 17.58 -20.24 -13.04
CA GLU A 134 16.52 -21.24 -12.91
C GLU A 134 15.56 -20.98 -11.73
N ILE A 135 15.53 -19.75 -11.24
CA ILE A 135 14.73 -19.35 -10.07
C ILE A 135 13.46 -18.69 -10.56
N ASP A 136 12.35 -19.01 -9.91
CA ASP A 136 11.11 -18.28 -10.08
C ASP A 136 11.21 -16.89 -9.43
N MET A 137 11.02 -15.84 -10.24
CA MET A 137 11.13 -14.46 -9.76
C MET A 137 9.97 -14.04 -8.84
N ASP A 138 8.81 -14.65 -8.97
CA ASP A 138 7.65 -14.36 -8.11
C ASP A 138 7.85 -15.02 -6.74
N ASP A 139 8.34 -16.26 -6.71
CA ASP A 139 8.70 -16.91 -5.46
C ASP A 139 9.83 -16.16 -4.76
N LEU A 140 10.82 -15.67 -5.51
CA LEU A 140 11.88 -14.81 -4.97
C LEU A 140 11.32 -13.49 -4.42
N ALA A 141 10.42 -12.83 -5.16
CA ALA A 141 9.75 -11.60 -4.71
C ALA A 141 8.95 -11.84 -3.42
N ASN A 142 8.22 -12.95 -3.35
CA ASN A 142 7.48 -13.37 -2.15
C ASN A 142 8.42 -13.67 -0.98
N GLU A 143 9.56 -14.33 -1.22
CA GLU A 143 10.58 -14.59 -0.20
C GLU A 143 11.17 -13.29 0.35
N ILE A 144 11.44 -12.30 -0.50
CA ILE A 144 11.91 -10.95 -0.12
C ILE A 144 10.85 -10.21 0.71
N ARG A 145 9.59 -10.24 0.27
CA ARG A 145 8.47 -9.56 0.95
C ARG A 145 8.14 -10.18 2.29
N ASN A 146 8.19 -11.51 2.43
CA ASN A 146 7.76 -12.17 3.66
C ASN A 146 8.93 -12.54 4.60
N SER A 147 10.17 -12.46 4.13
CA SER A 147 11.39 -12.75 4.91
C SER A 147 11.37 -14.14 5.59
N THR A 148 10.63 -15.09 5.04
CA THR A 148 10.36 -16.42 5.64
C THR A 148 11.52 -17.39 5.46
N THR A 149 12.07 -17.47 4.24
CA THR A 149 13.15 -18.39 3.85
C THR A 149 14.30 -17.58 3.23
N LYS A 150 15.52 -18.13 3.12
CA LYS A 150 16.66 -17.49 2.44
C LYS A 150 17.16 -18.23 1.20
N LYS A 151 16.49 -19.32 0.81
CA LYS A 151 17.00 -20.28 -0.16
C LYS A 151 17.06 -19.65 -1.54
N LEU A 152 15.95 -19.06 -1.99
CA LEU A 152 15.85 -18.45 -3.32
C LEU A 152 16.77 -17.23 -3.41
N ARG A 153 16.90 -16.44 -2.34
CA ARG A 153 17.88 -15.34 -2.32
C ARG A 153 19.33 -15.81 -2.42
N THR A 154 19.69 -16.88 -1.71
CA THR A 154 21.04 -17.46 -1.77
C THR A 154 21.35 -18.01 -3.15
N ASP A 155 20.40 -18.75 -3.73
CA ASP A 155 20.52 -19.28 -5.09
C ASP A 155 20.62 -18.13 -6.10
N PHE A 156 19.88 -17.04 -5.91
CA PHE A 156 19.93 -15.87 -6.79
C PHE A 156 21.31 -15.21 -6.79
N ILE A 157 21.89 -14.95 -5.61
CA ILE A 157 23.24 -14.40 -5.50
C ILE A 157 24.29 -15.34 -6.11
N LYS A 158 24.16 -16.65 -5.88
CA LYS A 158 25.06 -17.65 -6.49
C LYS A 158 24.99 -17.60 -8.02
N ASN A 159 23.79 -17.45 -8.58
CA ASN A 159 23.61 -17.34 -10.03
C ASN A 159 24.29 -16.08 -10.61
N ILE A 160 24.23 -14.94 -9.91
CA ILE A 160 24.97 -13.73 -10.28
C ILE A 160 26.49 -13.99 -10.26
N GLN A 161 26.99 -14.66 -9.23
CA GLN A 161 28.42 -15.00 -9.09
C GLN A 161 28.94 -15.93 -10.19
N VAL A 162 28.08 -16.81 -10.72
CA VAL A 162 28.40 -17.73 -11.82
C VAL A 162 28.28 -17.04 -13.20
N GLY A 163 27.99 -15.73 -13.23
CA GLY A 163 28.02 -14.93 -14.46
C GLY A 163 26.69 -14.90 -15.22
N LYS A 164 25.58 -15.31 -14.60
CA LYS A 164 24.26 -15.23 -15.24
C LYS A 164 23.82 -13.78 -15.38
N LYS A 165 23.36 -13.41 -16.57
CA LYS A 165 23.06 -12.01 -16.90
C LYS A 165 21.87 -11.49 -16.10
N VAL A 166 22.01 -10.26 -15.60
CA VAL A 166 20.96 -9.52 -14.88
C VAL A 166 20.96 -8.07 -15.34
N ASN A 167 19.78 -7.55 -15.66
CA ASN A 167 19.55 -6.14 -15.94
C ASN A 167 18.80 -5.53 -14.75
N ILE A 168 19.19 -4.34 -14.34
CA ILE A 168 18.59 -3.60 -13.24
C ILE A 168 18.12 -2.27 -13.79
N PHE A 169 16.80 -2.08 -13.86
CA PHE A 169 16.15 -0.84 -14.26
C PHE A 169 15.79 -0.04 -13.02
N ILE A 170 16.18 1.24 -12.99
CA ILE A 170 15.95 2.12 -11.83
C ILE A 170 15.10 3.30 -12.25
N ALA A 171 13.96 3.46 -11.57
CA ALA A 171 13.12 4.63 -11.70
C ALA A 171 13.69 5.79 -10.84
N LYS A 172 14.19 6.85 -11.50
CA LYS A 172 14.79 8.02 -10.82
C LYS A 172 13.79 9.09 -10.38
N ASN A 173 12.59 8.67 -10.03
CA ASN A 173 11.52 9.55 -9.56
C ASN A 173 11.36 9.57 -8.03
N SER A 174 12.25 8.90 -7.29
CA SER A 174 12.20 8.82 -5.82
C SER A 174 13.58 8.63 -5.20
N LEU A 175 13.81 9.32 -4.08
CA LEU A 175 15.00 9.13 -3.23
C LEU A 175 15.16 7.67 -2.81
N TYR A 176 14.07 6.99 -2.46
CA TYR A 176 14.14 5.62 -1.96
C TYR A 176 14.63 4.65 -3.04
N ASN A 177 14.24 4.90 -4.31
CA ASN A 177 14.73 4.13 -5.46
C ASN A 177 16.22 4.37 -5.69
N GLN A 178 16.67 5.62 -5.56
CA GLN A 178 18.09 5.96 -5.68
C GLN A 178 18.95 5.26 -4.61
N ILE A 179 18.46 5.19 -3.36
CA ILE A 179 19.17 4.51 -2.28
C ILE A 179 19.22 3.00 -2.53
N ALA A 180 18.10 2.39 -2.93
CA ALA A 180 18.06 0.99 -3.34
C ALA A 180 19.02 0.71 -4.51
N TYR A 181 19.11 1.63 -5.48
CA TYR A 181 20.07 1.54 -6.57
C TYR A 181 21.51 1.57 -6.08
N ASP A 182 21.87 2.51 -5.21
CA ASP A 182 23.22 2.62 -4.68
C ASP A 182 23.62 1.36 -3.90
N MET A 183 22.69 0.74 -3.16
CA MET A 183 22.90 -0.56 -2.50
C MET A 183 23.18 -1.68 -3.50
N LEU A 184 22.35 -1.82 -4.54
CA LEU A 184 22.54 -2.82 -5.60
C LEU A 184 23.84 -2.59 -6.37
N LYS A 185 24.16 -1.33 -6.67
CA LYS A 185 25.38 -0.94 -7.37
C LYS A 185 26.60 -1.27 -6.53
N ALA A 186 26.62 -0.93 -5.24
CA ALA A 186 27.70 -1.29 -4.34
C ALA A 186 27.91 -2.82 -4.27
N ALA A 187 26.83 -3.59 -4.26
CA ALA A 187 26.90 -5.05 -4.22
C ALA A 187 27.34 -5.68 -5.55
N TYR A 188 26.88 -5.14 -6.67
CA TYR A 188 26.95 -5.85 -7.97
C TYR A 188 27.82 -5.20 -9.05
N THR A 189 28.40 -4.01 -8.84
CA THR A 189 29.23 -3.32 -9.87
C THR A 189 30.41 -4.15 -10.37
N ASN A 190 30.94 -5.06 -9.55
CA ASN A 190 32.09 -5.89 -9.92
C ASN A 190 31.71 -7.09 -10.82
N TYR A 191 30.42 -7.36 -11.04
CA TYR A 191 29.95 -8.43 -11.89
C TYR A 191 29.66 -7.91 -13.31
N ALA A 192 30.50 -8.28 -14.28
CA ALA A 192 30.36 -7.83 -15.68
C ALA A 192 29.05 -8.29 -16.35
N ASN A 193 28.39 -9.30 -15.79
CA ASN A 193 27.09 -9.81 -16.21
C ASN A 193 25.90 -9.01 -15.64
N VAL A 194 26.14 -8.01 -14.80
CA VAL A 194 25.10 -7.14 -14.24
C VAL A 194 25.14 -5.78 -14.93
N HIS A 195 24.01 -5.37 -15.49
CA HIS A 195 23.88 -4.11 -16.23
C HIS A 195 22.84 -3.22 -15.55
N PHE A 196 23.19 -1.96 -15.35
CA PHE A 196 22.32 -0.97 -14.71
C PHE A 196 21.79 0.02 -15.75
N PHE A 197 20.49 0.29 -15.70
CA PHE A 197 19.78 1.19 -16.59
C PHE A 197 19.00 2.20 -15.76
N GLU A 198 19.47 3.43 -15.75
CA GLU A 198 18.81 4.54 -15.08
C GLU A 198 17.74 5.13 -16.01
N ILE A 199 16.50 5.17 -15.53
CA ILE A 199 15.35 5.68 -16.28
C ILE A 199 14.89 6.96 -15.61
N GLU A 200 14.97 8.06 -16.34
CA GLU A 200 14.43 9.35 -15.92
C GLU A 200 12.93 9.41 -16.23
N PRO A 201 12.13 10.04 -15.36
CA PRO A 201 10.71 10.23 -15.65
C PRO A 201 10.53 11.29 -16.74
N GLU A 202 9.47 11.19 -17.54
CA GLU A 202 9.19 12.16 -18.61
C GLU A 202 8.93 13.57 -18.07
N LYS A 203 8.32 13.65 -16.88
CA LYS A 203 8.18 14.86 -16.08
C LYS A 203 8.54 14.57 -14.63
N THR A 204 9.03 15.58 -13.91
CA THR A 204 9.39 15.47 -12.50
C THR A 204 8.24 14.87 -11.69
N GLY A 205 8.53 13.78 -10.97
CA GLY A 205 7.57 13.08 -10.12
C GLY A 205 6.66 12.05 -10.83
N ASP A 206 6.68 11.95 -12.17
CA ASP A 206 5.85 10.97 -12.87
C ASP A 206 6.30 9.52 -12.54
N PRO A 207 5.36 8.56 -12.42
CA PRO A 207 5.68 7.16 -12.26
C PRO A 207 6.35 6.61 -13.53
N ILE A 208 7.32 5.72 -13.35
CA ILE A 208 8.00 5.03 -14.45
C ILE A 208 7.43 3.62 -14.53
N THR A 209 6.91 3.26 -15.70
CA THR A 209 6.29 1.95 -15.92
C THR A 209 7.12 1.06 -16.82
N TRP A 210 6.89 -0.26 -16.75
CA TRP A 210 7.54 -1.24 -17.63
C TRP A 210 7.26 -1.03 -19.13
N GLN A 211 6.19 -0.32 -19.46
CA GLN A 211 5.83 0.04 -20.83
C GLN A 211 6.61 1.25 -21.36
N ASN A 212 7.48 1.86 -20.54
CA ASN A 212 8.35 2.94 -20.98
C ASN A 212 9.18 2.49 -22.20
N ASN A 213 9.18 3.30 -23.26
CA ASN A 213 9.84 2.98 -24.53
C ASN A 213 11.34 2.68 -24.37
N SER A 214 12.01 3.39 -23.45
CA SER A 214 13.42 3.16 -23.13
C SER A 214 13.63 1.77 -22.55
N ILE A 215 12.81 1.37 -21.57
CA ILE A 215 12.85 0.02 -20.98
C ILE A 215 12.56 -1.04 -22.06
N GLY A 216 11.50 -0.84 -22.85
CA GLY A 216 11.12 -1.77 -23.93
C GLY A 216 12.24 -2.02 -24.94
N SER A 217 13.01 -0.99 -25.29
CA SER A 217 14.16 -1.13 -26.19
C SER A 217 15.25 -2.06 -25.62
N TYR A 218 15.58 -1.96 -24.34
CA TYR A 218 16.57 -2.82 -23.68
C TYR A 218 16.08 -4.26 -23.50
N LEU A 219 14.82 -4.45 -23.14
CA LEU A 219 14.21 -5.78 -23.01
C LEU A 219 14.25 -6.55 -24.33
N SER A 220 14.05 -5.87 -25.46
CA SER A 220 14.05 -6.51 -26.79
C SER A 220 15.41 -7.11 -27.18
N ILE A 221 16.51 -6.53 -26.69
CA ILE A 221 17.89 -6.93 -27.01
C ILE A 221 18.31 -8.17 -26.20
N TYR A 222 17.74 -8.36 -25.01
CA TYR A 222 18.26 -9.30 -24.02
C TYR A 222 17.17 -10.25 -23.49
N ARG A 223 16.55 -11.03 -24.38
CA ARG A 223 15.43 -11.93 -24.02
C ARG A 223 15.76 -12.99 -22.97
N SER A 224 17.02 -13.42 -22.87
CA SER A 224 17.50 -14.47 -21.94
C SER A 224 18.10 -13.92 -20.64
N VAL A 225 17.61 -12.78 -20.14
CA VAL A 225 18.17 -12.05 -19.00
C VAL A 225 17.10 -11.78 -17.96
N ILE A 226 17.45 -11.83 -16.67
CA ILE A 226 16.55 -11.40 -15.61
C ILE A 226 16.53 -9.88 -15.54
N ASN A 227 15.34 -9.33 -15.32
CA ASN A 227 15.16 -7.90 -15.14
C ASN A 227 14.75 -7.63 -13.69
N ILE A 228 15.43 -6.71 -13.01
CA ILE A 228 15.02 -6.18 -11.71
C ILE A 228 14.49 -4.77 -11.97
N GLY A 229 13.30 -4.45 -11.50
CA GLY A 229 12.77 -3.08 -11.55
C GLY A 229 12.74 -2.47 -10.18
N VAL A 230 13.54 -1.43 -9.95
CA VAL A 230 13.54 -0.65 -8.72
C VAL A 230 12.61 0.54 -8.93
N GLY A 231 11.44 0.50 -8.28
CA GLY A 231 10.41 1.53 -8.39
C GLY A 231 9.76 1.62 -9.78
N VAL A 232 9.86 0.56 -10.59
CA VAL A 232 9.20 0.47 -11.90
C VAL A 232 7.85 -0.19 -11.73
N GLU A 233 6.79 0.49 -12.16
CA GLU A 233 5.40 0.11 -11.92
C GLU A 233 4.70 -0.47 -13.16
N GLY A 234 3.47 -0.94 -12.98
CA GLY A 234 2.62 -1.41 -14.06
C GLY A 234 2.86 -2.88 -14.46
N PRO A 235 2.22 -3.35 -15.54
CA PRO A 235 2.29 -4.74 -15.97
C PRO A 235 3.72 -5.18 -16.28
N GLU A 236 4.19 -6.19 -15.56
CA GLU A 236 5.58 -6.65 -15.62
C GLU A 236 5.83 -7.55 -16.84
N PRO A 237 6.97 -7.41 -17.53
CA PRO A 237 7.46 -8.40 -18.46
C PRO A 237 7.73 -9.73 -17.74
N SER A 238 7.70 -10.84 -18.49
CA SER A 238 8.06 -12.15 -17.94
C SER A 238 9.47 -12.13 -17.30
N TYR A 239 9.63 -12.87 -16.20
CA TYR A 239 10.90 -13.03 -15.47
C TYR A 239 11.50 -11.71 -14.94
N THR A 240 10.62 -10.93 -14.32
CA THR A 240 10.98 -9.67 -13.69
C THR A 240 10.88 -9.79 -12.18
N LEU A 241 11.83 -9.19 -11.46
CA LEU A 241 11.77 -9.01 -10.01
C LEU A 241 11.39 -7.55 -9.71
N PRO A 242 10.13 -7.27 -9.34
CA PRO A 242 9.69 -5.93 -8.97
C PRO A 242 10.06 -5.59 -7.51
N LEU A 243 10.83 -4.53 -7.32
CA LEU A 243 11.12 -3.92 -6.02
C LEU A 243 10.38 -2.58 -5.96
N VAL A 244 9.15 -2.59 -5.44
CA VAL A 244 8.23 -1.44 -5.43
C VAL A 244 7.80 -1.07 -4.01
N GLN A 245 7.53 0.21 -3.75
CA GLN A 245 7.05 0.66 -2.45
C GLN A 245 5.65 0.07 -2.18
N THR A 246 5.45 -0.45 -0.98
CA THR A 246 4.14 -0.92 -0.49
C THR A 246 3.82 -0.23 0.84
N GLU A 247 2.61 -0.44 1.36
CA GLU A 247 2.21 0.10 2.67
C GLU A 247 3.14 -0.38 3.80
N ASP A 248 3.58 -1.64 3.75
CA ASP A 248 4.35 -2.26 4.84
C ASP A 248 5.86 -2.36 4.56
N LYS A 249 6.26 -2.30 3.29
CA LYS A 249 7.66 -2.50 2.89
C LYS A 249 8.12 -1.49 1.85
N SER A 250 9.28 -0.89 2.13
CA SER A 250 9.97 -0.02 1.20
C SER A 250 10.83 -0.77 0.19
N VAL A 251 11.17 -0.10 -0.92
CA VAL A 251 12.15 -0.59 -1.90
C VAL A 251 13.53 -0.81 -1.28
N ILE A 252 13.90 0.00 -0.28
CA ILE A 252 15.16 -0.12 0.49
C ILE A 252 15.17 -1.43 1.27
N SER A 253 14.10 -1.72 2.02
CA SER A 253 13.98 -2.94 2.82
C SER A 253 13.97 -4.20 1.95
N GLN A 254 13.27 -4.17 0.81
CA GLN A 254 13.27 -5.26 -0.16
C GLN A 254 14.65 -5.49 -0.78
N THR A 255 15.36 -4.42 -1.13
CA THR A 255 16.73 -4.48 -1.65
C THR A 255 17.70 -5.04 -0.62
N ALA A 256 17.63 -4.58 0.63
CA ALA A 256 18.43 -5.11 1.73
C ALA A 256 18.20 -6.61 1.93
N SER A 257 16.94 -7.03 1.86
CA SER A 257 16.56 -8.44 1.95
C SER A 257 17.16 -9.26 0.80
N LEU A 258 17.02 -8.79 -0.45
CA LEU A 258 17.63 -9.41 -1.64
C LEU A 258 19.14 -9.59 -1.49
N LEU A 259 19.83 -8.54 -1.05
CA LEU A 259 21.28 -8.54 -0.83
C LEU A 259 21.69 -9.31 0.43
N MET A 260 20.73 -9.69 1.28
CA MET A 260 20.95 -10.28 2.60
C MET A 260 21.85 -9.43 3.51
N ASN A 261 21.79 -8.10 3.33
CA ASN A 261 22.58 -7.14 4.08
C ASN A 261 21.69 -6.40 5.10
N PRO A 262 22.14 -6.22 6.35
CA PRO A 262 21.43 -5.39 7.31
C PRO A 262 21.49 -3.91 6.88
N LEU A 263 20.42 -3.17 7.17
CA LEU A 263 20.37 -1.73 6.94
C LEU A 263 21.35 -0.99 7.86
N ASN A 264 22.02 0.02 7.31
CA ASN A 264 22.75 1.00 8.13
C ASN A 264 21.79 2.03 8.75
N ALA A 265 22.28 2.87 9.67
CA ALA A 265 21.43 3.82 10.38
C ALA A 265 20.72 4.85 9.48
N ARG A 266 21.36 5.28 8.38
CA ARG A 266 20.73 6.18 7.41
C ARG A 266 19.64 5.47 6.61
N GLU A 267 19.91 4.24 6.18
CA GLU A 267 18.93 3.42 5.45
C GLU A 267 17.74 3.03 6.33
N GLU A 268 17.94 2.75 7.62
CA GLU A 268 16.85 2.52 8.59
C GLU A 268 15.96 3.76 8.73
N LEU A 269 16.55 4.96 8.77
CA LEU A 269 15.79 6.20 8.83
C LEU A 269 15.02 6.47 7.53
N LEU A 270 15.63 6.21 6.37
CA LEU A 270 14.97 6.37 5.07
C LEU A 270 13.87 5.33 4.84
N GLU A 271 14.08 4.09 5.28
CA GLU A 271 13.03 3.06 5.34
C GLU A 271 11.87 3.54 6.20
N ALA A 272 12.16 4.00 7.42
CA ALA A 272 11.16 4.49 8.35
C ALA A 272 10.36 5.66 7.75
N GLN A 273 11.04 6.59 7.07
CA GLN A 273 10.39 7.70 6.37
C GLN A 273 9.49 7.20 5.23
N ALA A 274 9.93 6.22 4.45
CA ALA A 274 9.19 5.69 3.32
C ALA A 274 7.89 4.98 3.73
N VAL A 275 7.88 4.31 4.89
CA VAL A 275 6.74 3.51 5.36
C VAL A 275 5.84 4.28 6.33
N GLY A 276 6.41 5.01 7.27
CA GLY A 276 5.65 5.66 8.35
C GLY A 276 6.13 7.07 8.69
N HIS A 277 6.78 7.71 7.73
CA HIS A 277 7.10 9.14 7.74
C HIS A 277 7.92 9.58 8.97
N ALA A 278 7.79 10.85 9.38
CA ALA A 278 8.51 11.40 10.52
C ALA A 278 8.27 10.61 11.82
N ARG A 279 7.09 9.97 11.98
CA ARG A 279 6.74 9.20 13.17
C ARG A 279 7.67 8.01 13.37
N GLU A 280 7.89 7.20 12.35
CA GLU A 280 8.78 6.05 12.47
C GLU A 280 10.25 6.46 12.54
N MET A 281 10.63 7.58 11.89
CA MET A 281 11.98 8.14 12.05
C MET A 281 12.28 8.49 13.51
N ILE A 282 11.31 9.03 14.26
CA ILE A 282 11.45 9.28 15.70
C ILE A 282 11.69 7.96 16.44
N ARG A 283 10.93 6.91 16.14
CA ARG A 283 11.10 5.60 16.81
C ARG A 283 12.47 4.99 16.56
N VAL A 284 12.96 5.04 15.30
CA VAL A 284 14.30 4.58 14.95
C VAL A 284 15.37 5.42 15.66
N GLY A 285 15.24 6.75 15.65
CA GLY A 285 16.17 7.65 16.34
C GLY A 285 16.24 7.41 17.85
N GLN A 286 15.09 7.21 18.50
CA GLN A 286 15.02 6.87 19.93
C GLN A 286 15.63 5.51 20.24
N LYS A 287 15.38 4.48 19.40
CA LYS A 287 15.99 3.15 19.53
C LYS A 287 17.52 3.22 19.42
N ARG A 288 18.03 4.16 18.64
CA ARG A 288 19.46 4.44 18.46
C ARG A 288 20.02 5.46 19.47
N SER A 289 19.23 5.90 20.45
CA SER A 289 19.60 6.88 21.48
C SER A 289 20.07 8.23 20.92
N LEU A 290 19.52 8.67 19.79
CA LEU A 290 19.79 10.00 19.23
C LEU A 290 19.02 11.09 20.01
N SER A 291 19.57 12.30 20.07
CA SER A 291 18.85 13.44 20.65
C SER A 291 17.72 13.89 19.73
N MET A 292 16.66 14.49 20.30
CA MET A 292 15.52 14.96 19.50
C MET A 292 15.93 16.01 18.47
N GLU A 293 16.89 16.89 18.80
CA GLU A 293 17.43 17.88 17.86
C GLU A 293 18.08 17.23 16.63
N VAL A 294 18.84 16.14 16.83
CA VAL A 294 19.45 15.39 15.72
C VAL A 294 18.38 14.69 14.89
N ILE A 295 17.35 14.13 15.52
CA ILE A 295 16.23 13.47 14.84
C ILE A 295 15.46 14.50 14.00
N GLU A 296 15.11 15.66 14.54
CA GLU A 296 14.39 16.71 13.82
C GLU A 296 15.19 17.26 12.64
N LYS A 297 16.50 17.44 12.81
CA LYS A 297 17.40 17.82 11.71
C LYS A 297 17.39 16.74 10.62
N ALA A 298 17.54 15.47 10.98
CA ALA A 298 17.52 14.37 10.03
C ALA A 298 16.17 14.27 9.27
N ILE A 299 15.05 14.48 9.96
CA ILE A 299 13.71 14.52 9.37
C ILE A 299 13.62 15.62 8.31
N ARG A 300 14.05 16.85 8.62
CA ARG A 300 14.03 17.96 7.66
C ARG A 300 14.97 17.73 6.48
N ASP A 301 16.19 17.31 6.74
CA ASP A 301 17.20 17.06 5.70
C ASP A 301 16.72 15.97 4.73
N MET A 302 16.18 14.86 5.26
CA MET A 302 15.64 13.77 4.43
C MET A 302 14.33 14.15 3.74
N ALA A 303 13.46 14.94 4.37
CA ALA A 303 12.25 15.45 3.73
C ALA A 303 12.57 16.36 2.54
N LYS A 304 13.57 17.23 2.67
CA LYS A 304 14.09 18.04 1.57
C LYS A 304 14.61 17.17 0.43
N GLU A 305 15.48 16.23 0.76
CA GLU A 305 16.09 15.34 -0.23
C GLU A 305 15.04 14.54 -1.00
N ALA A 306 14.00 14.04 -0.31
CA ALA A 306 12.88 13.35 -0.94
C ALA A 306 11.98 14.28 -1.77
N ALA A 307 11.74 15.52 -1.30
CA ALA A 307 10.90 16.49 -1.99
C ALA A 307 11.48 16.90 -3.35
N LEU A 308 12.80 16.97 -3.48
CA LEU A 308 13.48 17.38 -4.71
C LEU A 308 13.33 16.37 -5.87
N TYR A 309 12.81 15.17 -5.61
CA TYR A 309 12.40 14.24 -6.67
C TYR A 309 11.00 14.53 -7.24
N ARG A 310 10.19 15.34 -6.53
CA ARG A 310 8.82 15.73 -6.92
C ARG A 310 8.67 17.21 -7.24
N TYR A 311 9.51 18.06 -6.64
CA TYR A 311 9.48 19.51 -6.79
C TYR A 311 10.86 20.03 -7.17
N ASP A 312 10.89 21.15 -7.87
CA ASP A 312 12.14 21.88 -8.09
C ASP A 312 12.60 22.59 -6.80
N GLU A 313 13.81 23.14 -6.83
CA GLU A 313 14.36 23.88 -5.67
C GLU A 313 13.49 25.08 -5.29
N ASN A 314 12.85 25.74 -6.26
CA ASN A 314 11.96 26.87 -5.98
C ASN A 314 10.71 26.43 -5.22
N GLY A 315 10.06 25.35 -5.64
CA GLY A 315 8.90 24.78 -4.96
C GLY A 315 9.23 24.32 -3.54
N TRP A 316 10.40 23.69 -3.34
CA TRP A 316 10.89 23.38 -1.99
C TRP A 316 11.11 24.64 -1.15
N ASN A 317 11.82 25.64 -1.70
CA ASN A 317 12.16 26.85 -0.96
C ASN A 317 10.91 27.65 -0.58
N GLU A 318 9.89 27.69 -1.44
CA GLU A 318 8.59 28.28 -1.13
C GLU A 318 7.90 27.53 0.03
N PHE A 319 7.84 26.19 -0.07
CA PHE A 319 7.28 25.34 0.99
C PHE A 319 8.00 25.55 2.32
N GLU A 320 9.32 25.43 2.36
CA GLU A 320 10.14 25.57 3.57
C GLU A 320 10.03 26.97 4.16
N THR A 321 10.07 28.01 3.33
CA THR A 321 9.92 29.40 3.78
C THR A 321 8.57 29.62 4.44
N MET A 322 7.49 29.15 3.83
CA MET A 322 6.15 29.28 4.40
C MET A 322 5.98 28.41 5.65
N ALA A 323 6.45 27.16 5.63
CA ALA A 323 6.44 26.26 6.76
C ALA A 323 7.11 26.89 7.99
N VAL A 324 8.33 27.42 7.84
CA VAL A 324 9.08 28.04 8.94
C VAL A 324 8.44 29.34 9.42
N LYS A 325 8.03 30.24 8.50
CA LYS A 325 7.46 31.54 8.87
C LYS A 325 6.08 31.44 9.52
N SER A 326 5.30 30.43 9.15
CA SER A 326 3.92 30.30 9.57
C SER A 326 3.72 29.37 10.76
N LYS A 327 4.69 28.47 11.03
CA LYS A 327 4.60 27.51 12.13
C LYS A 327 4.40 28.26 13.45
N ARG A 328 3.26 27.99 14.07
CA ARG A 328 2.96 28.44 15.42
C ARG A 328 2.21 27.35 16.18
N ILE A 329 2.30 27.40 17.50
CA ILE A 329 1.54 26.54 18.39
C ILE A 329 0.48 27.38 19.07
N GLU A 330 -0.77 26.98 18.91
CA GLU A 330 -1.93 27.66 19.49
C GLU A 330 -2.75 26.60 20.24
N ASN A 331 -2.90 26.75 21.57
CA ASN A 331 -3.58 25.77 22.43
C ASN A 331 -3.10 24.31 22.28
N GLY A 332 -1.81 24.11 21.97
CA GLY A 332 -1.23 22.78 21.76
C GLY A 332 -1.43 22.21 20.35
N LEU A 333 -2.14 22.91 19.47
CA LEU A 333 -2.25 22.59 18.04
C LEU A 333 -1.13 23.28 17.26
N CYS A 334 -0.41 22.51 16.45
CA CYS A 334 0.54 23.07 15.49
C CYS A 334 -0.21 23.58 14.26
N ILE A 335 -0.06 24.86 13.92
CA ILE A 335 -0.70 25.47 12.75
C ILE A 335 0.37 25.95 11.79
N VAL A 336 0.21 25.61 10.51
CA VAL A 336 1.10 26.01 9.42
C VAL A 336 0.31 26.51 8.23
N ARG A 337 0.90 27.41 7.46
CA ARG A 337 0.42 27.86 6.15
C ARG A 337 1.37 27.34 5.09
N LEU A 338 0.83 26.67 4.08
CA LEU A 338 1.62 26.01 3.05
C LEU A 338 1.12 26.39 1.64
N PRO A 339 2.03 26.41 0.65
CA PRO A 339 1.70 26.81 -0.71
C PRO A 339 0.89 25.76 -1.47
N PHE A 340 0.95 24.49 -1.06
CA PHE A 340 0.25 23.37 -1.67
C PHE A 340 0.07 22.22 -0.65
N ASN A 341 -0.87 21.33 -0.95
CA ASN A 341 -1.13 20.15 -0.15
C ASN A 341 -0.38 18.92 -0.71
N ASP A 342 0.79 18.59 -0.14
CA ASP A 342 1.45 17.29 -0.35
C ASP A 342 1.43 16.51 0.98
N PRO A 343 0.50 15.55 1.15
CA PRO A 343 0.39 14.76 2.38
C PRO A 343 1.68 14.05 2.76
N THR A 344 2.40 13.46 1.80
CA THR A 344 3.65 12.74 2.05
C THR A 344 4.74 13.69 2.53
N LEU A 345 4.91 14.83 1.86
CA LEU A 345 5.89 15.84 2.28
C LEU A 345 5.56 16.40 3.66
N ILE A 346 4.30 16.72 3.92
CA ILE A 346 3.84 17.27 5.19
C ILE A 346 4.10 16.27 6.34
N LYS A 347 3.70 15.00 6.16
CA LYS A 347 3.95 13.92 7.14
C LYS A 347 5.44 13.63 7.31
N ASN A 348 6.25 13.80 6.27
CA ASN A 348 7.71 13.64 6.33
C ASN A 348 8.42 14.84 6.97
N TYR A 349 7.88 16.05 6.87
CA TYR A 349 8.53 17.27 7.34
C TYR A 349 8.14 17.63 8.78
N PHE A 350 6.85 17.53 9.09
CA PHE A 350 6.31 17.92 10.39
C PHE A 350 6.16 16.70 11.29
N THR A 351 6.92 16.68 12.37
CA THR A 351 6.69 15.72 13.44
C THR A 351 5.26 15.87 13.95
N GLU A 352 4.72 17.08 14.08
CA GLU A 352 3.36 17.25 14.59
C GLU A 352 2.25 16.65 13.71
N ALA A 353 2.54 16.24 12.46
CA ALA A 353 1.55 15.58 11.61
C ALA A 353 1.02 14.26 12.19
N HIS A 354 1.75 13.58 13.08
CA HIS A 354 1.26 12.37 13.73
C HIS A 354 0.40 12.65 14.98
N THR A 355 0.58 13.80 15.63
CA THR A 355 -0.09 14.15 16.90
C THR A 355 -1.14 15.24 16.76
N GLY A 356 -1.13 16.01 15.67
CA GLY A 356 -2.05 17.12 15.43
C GLY A 356 -1.35 18.31 14.79
N LEU A 357 -1.54 18.45 13.48
CA LEU A 357 -1.11 19.56 12.65
C LEU A 357 -2.28 20.06 11.80
N LEU A 358 -2.57 21.36 11.88
CA LEU A 358 -3.48 22.05 10.98
C LEU A 358 -2.69 22.75 9.88
N ALA A 359 -2.86 22.31 8.64
CA ALA A 359 -2.30 22.94 7.46
C ALA A 359 -3.35 23.80 6.75
N ILE A 360 -3.02 25.08 6.56
CA ILE A 360 -3.80 26.05 5.79
C ILE A 360 -3.18 26.15 4.40
N ILE A 361 -3.91 25.70 3.38
CA ILE A 361 -3.41 25.66 2.01
C ILE A 361 -3.95 26.85 1.24
N ARG A 362 -3.05 27.74 0.81
CA ARG A 362 -3.36 28.97 0.04
C ARG A 362 -4.51 29.81 0.62
N ASP A 363 -4.68 29.78 1.95
CA ASP A 363 -5.79 30.43 2.68
C ASP A 363 -7.21 30.06 2.17
N LYS A 364 -7.36 28.85 1.60
CA LYS A 364 -8.62 28.37 0.98
C LYS A 364 -9.09 27.03 1.50
N GLU A 365 -8.18 26.21 2.02
CA GLU A 365 -8.47 24.86 2.48
C GLU A 365 -7.78 24.60 3.81
N LEU A 366 -8.44 23.83 4.67
CA LEU A 366 -7.92 23.39 5.95
C LEU A 366 -7.79 21.88 5.95
N TYR A 367 -6.59 21.40 6.29
CA TYR A 367 -6.31 19.98 6.46
C TYR A 367 -5.77 19.73 7.87
N TYR A 368 -6.41 18.81 8.59
CA TYR A 368 -5.90 18.32 9.86
C TYR A 368 -5.20 16.98 9.64
N TYR A 369 -3.94 16.90 10.05
CA TYR A 369 -3.13 15.69 10.10
C TYR A 369 -2.97 15.27 11.55
N GLY A 370 -3.33 14.03 11.88
CA GLY A 370 -3.20 13.56 13.25
C GLY A 370 -3.83 12.20 13.48
N GLU A 371 -4.09 11.90 14.75
CA GLU A 371 -4.64 10.61 15.16
C GLU A 371 -6.03 10.36 14.55
N SER A 372 -6.28 9.10 14.17
CA SER A 372 -7.51 8.66 13.50
C SER A 372 -8.77 8.96 14.30
N GLU A 373 -8.67 8.91 15.62
CA GLU A 373 -9.73 9.21 16.57
C GLU A 373 -10.15 10.68 16.45
N THR A 374 -9.18 11.59 16.27
CA THR A 374 -9.45 13.02 16.11
C THR A 374 -10.05 13.32 14.75
N VAL A 375 -9.52 12.70 13.68
CA VAL A 375 -10.09 12.78 12.33
C VAL A 375 -11.54 12.32 12.31
N TYR A 376 -11.83 11.21 13.00
CA TYR A 376 -13.17 10.67 13.11
C TYR A 376 -14.11 11.63 13.87
N LEU A 377 -13.69 12.14 15.03
CA LEU A 377 -14.49 13.09 15.78
C LEU A 377 -14.78 14.38 14.99
N LEU A 378 -13.77 14.91 14.28
CA LEU A 378 -13.96 16.07 13.39
C LEU A 378 -14.99 15.78 12.29
N SER A 379 -15.00 14.55 11.75
CA SER A 379 -15.97 14.16 10.73
C SER A 379 -17.38 13.97 11.27
N GLU A 380 -17.52 13.33 12.43
CA GLU A 380 -18.84 13.00 13.02
C GLU A 380 -19.51 14.21 13.69
N GLU A 381 -18.75 15.02 14.42
CA GLU A 381 -19.33 16.10 15.22
C GLU A 381 -19.34 17.44 14.49
N TYR A 382 -18.38 17.68 13.60
CA TYR A 382 -18.18 18.95 12.92
C TYR A 382 -18.27 18.86 11.39
N GLY A 383 -18.59 17.68 10.85
CA GLY A 383 -18.83 17.50 9.41
C GLY A 383 -17.60 17.67 8.54
N TRP A 384 -16.39 17.54 9.10
CA TRP A 384 -15.18 17.50 8.29
C TRP A 384 -15.20 16.28 7.37
N THR A 385 -14.58 16.39 6.19
CA THR A 385 -14.45 15.27 5.27
C THR A 385 -13.21 14.45 5.61
N ALA A 386 -13.38 13.20 6.04
CA ALA A 386 -12.27 12.26 6.16
C ALA A 386 -11.70 11.95 4.76
N LYS A 387 -10.39 12.17 4.58
CA LYS A 387 -9.67 11.92 3.31
C LYS A 387 -8.87 10.63 3.37
N GLU A 388 -8.09 10.49 4.43
CA GLU A 388 -7.27 9.31 4.75
C GLU A 388 -7.49 8.96 6.22
N ARG A 389 -6.91 7.85 6.67
CA ARG A 389 -7.02 7.37 8.06
C ARG A 389 -6.65 8.43 9.10
N ASP A 390 -5.75 9.34 8.74
CA ASP A 390 -5.12 10.35 9.59
C ASP A 390 -5.25 11.77 9.02
N ILE A 391 -6.13 11.99 8.03
CA ILE A 391 -6.36 13.31 7.42
C ILE A 391 -7.85 13.66 7.35
N ALA A 392 -8.21 14.84 7.88
CA ALA A 392 -9.52 15.46 7.73
C ALA A 392 -9.42 16.79 6.95
N HIS A 393 -10.46 17.12 6.17
CA HIS A 393 -10.53 18.32 5.34
C HIS A 393 -11.81 19.14 5.61
N LYS A 394 -11.69 20.48 5.64
CA LYS A 394 -12.83 21.40 5.71
C LYS A 394 -12.62 22.63 4.81
N VAL A 395 -13.71 23.12 4.23
CA VAL A 395 -13.75 24.38 3.45
C VAL A 395 -13.59 25.56 4.41
N PHE A 396 -12.81 26.56 4.00
CA PHE A 396 -12.21 27.56 4.89
C PHE A 396 -13.21 28.40 5.72
N ASP A 397 -13.23 28.12 7.03
CA ASP A 397 -13.48 29.07 8.12
C ASP A 397 -12.46 28.81 9.23
N ASN A 398 -11.43 29.66 9.30
CA ASN A 398 -10.28 29.45 10.17
C ASN A 398 -10.63 29.56 11.67
N ARG A 399 -11.58 30.43 12.05
CA ARG A 399 -11.90 30.63 13.48
C ARG A 399 -12.73 29.48 14.02
N GLU A 400 -13.71 29.04 13.24
CA GLU A 400 -14.53 27.89 13.60
C GLU A 400 -13.67 26.63 13.66
N ALA A 401 -12.83 26.39 12.64
CA ALA A 401 -11.95 25.22 12.63
C ALA A 401 -10.95 25.17 13.80
N ILE A 402 -10.36 26.32 14.18
CA ILE A 402 -9.46 26.37 15.35
C ILE A 402 -10.25 26.08 16.64
N TYR A 403 -11.48 26.59 16.76
CA TYR A 403 -12.33 26.28 17.90
C TYR A 403 -12.68 24.79 17.96
N GLU A 404 -13.11 24.21 16.84
CA GLU A 404 -13.43 22.77 16.70
C GLU A 404 -12.21 21.91 17.09
N LEU A 405 -11.01 22.26 16.61
CA LEU A 405 -9.79 21.53 16.94
C LEU A 405 -9.36 21.72 18.40
N SER A 406 -9.57 22.91 18.96
CA SER A 406 -9.32 23.18 20.38
C SER A 406 -10.25 22.34 21.27
N ASP A 407 -11.53 22.26 20.90
CA ASP A 407 -12.52 21.42 21.58
C ASP A 407 -12.13 19.93 21.45
N MET A 408 -11.72 19.49 20.26
CA MET A 408 -11.20 18.14 20.04
C MET A 408 -9.97 17.81 20.87
N THR A 409 -9.08 18.78 21.06
CA THR A 409 -7.88 18.60 21.92
C THR A 409 -8.30 18.36 23.37
N THR A 410 -9.29 19.09 23.87
CA THR A 410 -9.85 18.91 25.22
C THR A 410 -10.56 17.56 25.34
N LYS A 411 -11.33 17.14 24.33
CA LYS A 411 -11.96 15.82 24.25
C LYS A 411 -10.94 14.67 24.21
N ARG A 412 -9.84 14.83 23.46
CA ARG A 412 -8.73 13.87 23.42
C ARG A 412 -8.03 13.74 24.76
N GLU A 413 -7.76 14.87 25.43
CA GLU A 413 -7.12 14.84 26.74
C GLU A 413 -8.00 14.13 27.77
N PHE A 414 -9.33 14.27 27.69
CA PHE A 414 -10.26 13.47 28.50
C PHE A 414 -10.08 11.97 28.24
N ILE A 415 -10.15 11.55 26.97
CA ILE A 415 -10.00 10.15 26.56
C ILE A 415 -8.68 9.58 27.09
N LYS A 416 -7.56 10.29 26.85
CA LYS A 416 -6.22 9.88 27.28
C LYS A 416 -6.09 9.79 28.79
N THR A 417 -6.63 10.77 29.52
CA THR A 417 -6.53 10.79 31.00
C THR A 417 -7.36 9.68 31.62
N ILE A 418 -8.55 9.38 31.09
CA ILE A 418 -9.36 8.25 31.51
C ILE A 418 -8.65 6.93 31.17
N ASN A 419 -8.10 6.80 29.96
CA ASN A 419 -7.40 5.59 29.54
C ASN A 419 -6.21 5.29 30.46
N THR A 420 -5.39 6.31 30.74
CA THR A 420 -4.26 6.24 31.67
C THR A 420 -4.69 5.85 33.08
N ALA A 421 -5.80 6.42 33.59
CA ALA A 421 -6.30 6.12 34.93
C ALA A 421 -6.79 4.66 35.06
N ILE A 422 -7.26 4.07 33.96
CA ILE A 422 -7.75 2.68 33.93
C ILE A 422 -6.60 1.70 33.74
N GLU A 423 -5.65 1.99 32.84
CA GLU A 423 -4.52 1.12 32.50
C GLU A 423 -3.47 1.08 33.61
N ASN A 424 -3.11 2.23 34.19
CA ASN A 424 -2.07 2.34 35.23
C ASN A 424 -2.62 2.20 36.65
N ARG A 425 -3.69 1.42 36.81
CA ARG A 425 -4.33 1.25 38.12
C ARG A 425 -3.51 0.38 39.07
N SER A 426 -3.17 0.93 40.24
CA SER A 426 -2.65 0.14 41.37
C SER A 426 -3.74 -0.33 42.35
N SER A 427 -4.94 0.28 42.35
CA SER A 427 -6.10 -0.21 43.13
C SER A 427 -7.45 0.31 42.60
N LEU A 428 -8.55 -0.38 42.97
CA LEU A 428 -9.92 0.03 42.61
C LEU A 428 -10.30 1.40 43.18
N ARG A 429 -9.93 1.66 44.44
CA ARG A 429 -10.16 2.97 45.09
C ARG A 429 -9.45 4.09 44.34
N GLN A 430 -8.17 3.91 44.00
CA GLN A 430 -7.40 4.91 43.27
C GLN A 430 -7.95 5.16 41.88
N THR A 431 -8.42 4.11 41.19
CA THR A 431 -9.07 4.24 39.88
C THR A 431 -10.35 5.07 40.01
N TYR A 432 -11.20 4.76 40.99
CA TYR A 432 -12.42 5.52 41.29
C TYR A 432 -12.14 6.99 41.59
N ASP A 433 -11.22 7.26 42.52
CA ASP A 433 -10.84 8.62 42.91
C ASP A 433 -10.24 9.39 41.73
N SER A 434 -9.48 8.70 40.85
CA SER A 434 -8.89 9.31 39.66
C SER A 434 -9.96 9.67 38.64
N ILE A 435 -10.85 8.74 38.30
CA ILE A 435 -11.97 9.00 37.37
C ILE A 435 -12.85 10.11 37.92
N SER A 436 -13.20 10.09 39.21
CA SER A 436 -13.97 11.15 39.85
C SER A 436 -13.28 12.52 39.75
N LYS A 437 -11.98 12.60 40.04
CA LYS A 437 -11.20 13.84 39.88
C LYS A 437 -11.15 14.30 38.42
N ILE A 438 -10.97 13.38 37.48
CA ILE A 438 -10.96 13.66 36.05
C ILE A 438 -12.33 14.24 35.65
N SER A 439 -13.42 13.56 35.98
CA SER A 439 -14.77 14.00 35.65
C SER A 439 -15.10 15.38 36.20
N LYS A 440 -14.75 15.67 37.46
CA LYS A 440 -14.91 17.02 38.03
C LYS A 440 -14.07 18.05 37.29
N ARG A 441 -12.78 17.77 37.09
CA ARG A 441 -11.88 18.68 36.36
C ARG A 441 -12.43 18.99 34.97
N PHE A 442 -12.87 17.98 34.22
CA PHE A 442 -13.37 18.20 32.86
C PHE A 442 -14.74 18.89 32.83
N ASN A 443 -15.58 18.68 33.82
CA ASN A 443 -16.86 19.38 33.95
C ASN A 443 -16.69 20.84 34.40
N GLU A 444 -15.94 21.07 35.46
CA GLU A 444 -15.81 22.38 36.13
C GLU A 444 -14.79 23.30 35.43
N THR A 445 -13.69 22.74 34.89
CA THR A 445 -12.59 23.53 34.33
C THR A 445 -12.58 23.54 32.80
N MET A 446 -13.04 22.47 32.15
CA MET A 446 -12.93 22.29 30.70
C MET A 446 -14.28 22.32 29.98
N GLY A 447 -15.40 22.47 30.71
CA GLY A 447 -16.73 22.62 30.14
C GLY A 447 -17.33 21.37 29.48
N ILE A 448 -16.74 20.19 29.66
CA ILE A 448 -17.33 18.92 29.16
C ILE A 448 -18.37 18.43 30.17
N ASP A 449 -19.64 18.60 29.81
CA ASP A 449 -20.77 18.13 30.60
C ASP A 449 -20.84 16.59 30.66
N MET A 450 -21.74 16.06 31.49
CA MET A 450 -21.87 14.62 31.70
C MET A 450 -22.19 13.85 30.42
N GLU A 451 -23.07 14.40 29.58
CA GLU A 451 -23.47 13.78 28.32
C GLU A 451 -22.32 13.79 27.32
N GLY A 452 -21.56 14.88 27.25
CA GLY A 452 -20.30 14.96 26.51
C GLY A 452 -19.29 13.90 26.98
N GLN A 453 -19.09 13.76 28.29
CA GLN A 453 -18.21 12.73 28.84
C GLN A 453 -18.67 11.32 28.46
N PHE A 454 -19.99 11.03 28.48
CA PHE A 454 -20.54 9.73 28.06
C PHE A 454 -20.31 9.42 26.59
N LYS A 455 -20.49 10.41 25.71
CA LYS A 455 -20.22 10.27 24.29
C LYS A 455 -18.75 9.95 24.03
N LEU A 456 -17.83 10.50 24.84
CA LEU A 456 -16.40 10.28 24.69
C LEU A 456 -15.93 8.89 25.16
N LEU A 457 -16.63 8.25 26.10
CA LEU A 457 -16.24 6.94 26.63
C LEU A 457 -16.16 5.84 25.57
N LYS A 458 -16.92 5.96 24.47
CA LYS A 458 -16.87 4.99 23.36
C LYS A 458 -15.53 5.00 22.61
N TYR A 459 -14.69 6.00 22.86
CA TYR A 459 -13.36 6.15 22.27
C TYR A 459 -12.21 5.82 23.23
N VAL A 460 -12.52 5.38 24.46
CA VAL A 460 -11.49 5.00 25.45
C VAL A 460 -11.12 3.54 25.24
N ASP A 461 -9.90 3.28 24.73
CA ASP A 461 -9.43 1.94 24.38
C ASP A 461 -9.58 0.89 25.50
N ALA A 462 -9.31 1.26 26.75
CA ALA A 462 -9.41 0.34 27.87
C ALA A 462 -10.83 -0.15 28.19
N ILE A 463 -11.88 0.47 27.63
CA ILE A 463 -13.29 0.17 27.95
C ILE A 463 -14.22 0.15 26.73
N LYS A 464 -13.79 0.56 25.54
CA LYS A 464 -14.66 0.70 24.36
C LYS A 464 -15.40 -0.59 23.99
N ASP A 465 -14.76 -1.73 24.21
CA ASP A 465 -15.29 -3.07 23.91
C ASP A 465 -15.88 -3.79 25.16
N ASP A 466 -15.88 -3.15 26.34
CA ASP A 466 -16.40 -3.72 27.59
C ASP A 466 -17.56 -2.88 28.12
N GLU A 467 -18.78 -3.24 27.72
CA GLU A 467 -20.00 -2.54 28.09
C GLU A 467 -20.21 -2.48 29.62
N THR A 468 -19.70 -3.47 30.35
CA THR A 468 -19.83 -3.55 31.82
C THR A 468 -18.92 -2.54 32.49
N ARG A 469 -17.67 -2.44 32.03
CA ARG A 469 -16.75 -1.38 32.48
C ARG A 469 -17.26 -0.02 32.07
N MET A 470 -17.73 0.15 30.84
CA MET A 470 -18.27 1.42 30.37
C MET A 470 -19.45 1.89 31.25
N LYS A 471 -20.40 1.00 31.58
CA LYS A 471 -21.48 1.29 32.54
C LYS A 471 -20.96 1.69 33.91
N SER A 472 -19.90 1.02 34.40
CA SER A 472 -19.28 1.34 35.69
C SER A 472 -18.65 2.73 35.68
N ILE A 473 -17.91 3.09 34.63
CA ILE A 473 -17.33 4.43 34.47
C ILE A 473 -18.42 5.50 34.37
N ARG A 474 -19.49 5.24 33.60
CA ARG A 474 -20.65 6.15 33.53
C ARG A 474 -21.29 6.40 34.90
N ARG A 475 -21.40 5.37 35.75
CA ARG A 475 -21.90 5.51 37.12
C ARG A 475 -21.00 6.39 37.98
N ILE A 476 -19.69 6.20 37.92
CA ILE A 476 -18.72 7.04 38.64
C ILE A 476 -18.88 8.50 38.21
N ILE A 477 -18.90 8.78 36.90
CA ILE A 477 -19.13 10.14 36.37
C ILE A 477 -20.45 10.71 36.88
N THR A 478 -21.54 9.93 36.85
CA THR A 478 -22.87 10.37 37.30
C THR A 478 -22.87 10.74 38.78
N GLU A 479 -22.31 9.88 39.64
CA GLU A 479 -22.22 10.09 41.09
C GLU A 479 -21.30 11.26 41.45
N THR A 480 -20.27 11.48 40.65
CA THR A 480 -19.34 12.60 40.82
C THR A 480 -19.97 13.94 40.46
N LEU A 481 -20.73 14.00 39.36
CA LEU A 481 -21.25 15.24 38.78
C LEU A 481 -22.70 15.54 39.17
N THR A 482 -23.40 14.58 39.79
CA THR A 482 -24.76 14.78 40.28
C THR A 482 -24.93 14.27 41.70
N PRO A 483 -25.91 14.78 42.46
CA PRO A 483 -26.29 14.20 43.74
C PRO A 483 -26.97 12.82 43.61
N ARG A 484 -27.12 12.28 42.39
CA ARG A 484 -27.78 10.99 42.12
C ARG A 484 -26.74 9.87 42.13
N SER A 485 -26.37 9.41 43.32
CA SER A 485 -25.70 8.11 43.43
C SER A 485 -26.73 7.00 43.27
N PRO A 486 -26.50 5.95 42.45
CA PRO A 486 -27.35 4.77 42.41
C PRO A 486 -27.34 4.01 43.75
N PHE A 487 -26.47 4.39 44.69
CA PHE A 487 -26.34 3.79 46.01
C PHE A 487 -26.82 4.69 47.15
N ASN A 488 -27.43 5.86 46.87
CA ASN A 488 -27.89 6.75 47.93
C ASN A 488 -29.42 6.98 47.91
N PRO A 489 -30.13 6.73 49.03
CA PRO A 489 -29.62 6.16 50.28
C PRO A 489 -29.51 4.63 50.19
N PHE A 490 -28.43 4.08 50.72
CA PHE A 490 -28.23 2.63 50.88
C PHE A 490 -29.51 1.99 51.46
N GLY A 491 -30.28 1.28 50.63
CA GLY A 491 -31.37 0.41 51.08
C GLY A 491 -32.61 1.06 51.68
N GLU A 492 -32.75 2.39 51.75
CA GLU A 492 -34.00 3.01 52.23
C GLU A 492 -34.95 3.28 51.07
N LEU A 493 -35.74 2.25 50.73
CA LEU A 493 -37.05 2.46 50.15
C LEU A 493 -37.90 3.20 51.19
N PHE A 494 -37.97 4.53 51.11
CA PHE A 494 -39.07 5.27 51.74
C PHE A 494 -40.35 4.97 50.97
N ASN A 495 -40.91 3.82 51.32
CA ASN A 495 -42.15 3.32 50.82
C ASN A 495 -43.27 3.98 51.62
N HIS A 496 -43.87 5.04 51.10
CA HIS A 496 -45.30 5.23 51.26
C HIS A 496 -45.90 5.56 49.89
N ASN A 497 -46.54 4.53 49.33
CA ASN A 497 -47.43 4.54 48.15
C ASN A 497 -46.78 4.34 46.77
N PHE A 498 -45.98 3.29 46.59
CA PHE A 498 -45.70 2.77 45.24
C PHE A 498 -46.67 1.66 44.76
N PHE A 499 -47.54 1.18 45.65
CA PHE A 499 -48.63 0.26 45.29
C PHE A 499 -49.94 0.75 45.92
N ASN A 500 -50.53 1.78 45.29
CA ASN A 500 -51.98 1.98 45.17
C ASN A 500 -52.25 2.78 43.91
#